data_AF-A0A6C0K5C8-F1
#
_entry.id   AF-A0A6C0K5C8-F1
#
_cell.length_a   1.000
_cell.length_b   1.000
_cell.length_c   1.000
_cell.angle_alpha   90.00
_cell.angle_beta   90.00
_cell.angle_gamma   90.00
#
_symmetry.space_group_name_H-M   'P 1'
#
loop_
_entity.id
_entity.type
_entity.pdbx_description
1 polymer ?
#
loop_
_entity_poly.entity_id
_entity_poly.type
_entity_poly.pdbx_seq_one_letter_code
_entity_poly.pdbx_strand_id
1 'polypeptide(L)'
;MSVYCLLNKDKFKVNYSKFYNPLLLIDVKKYQMKCNLTNSFLFFIENPRTNIELVSGFFEFYFKNAPQDYTLGQVISKTLISYSDTNQSNHEFMPCIIFTTGLYIQEILIYLPFQSFTFHRELKYHFVKKIEYQCSVCLEEKPCINVHQNQYNHCVCSDCILKIEDTCPVCRLAIV
;
A
#
# COMPACT_ATOMS: atom_id res chain seq x y z
N MET A 1 -7.06 -2.21 -4.90
CA MET A 1 -6.85 -0.94 -4.19
C MET A 1 -6.73 0.18 -5.23
N SER A 2 -7.01 1.43 -4.87
CA SER A 2 -6.83 2.57 -5.77
C SER A 2 -5.81 3.53 -5.17
N VAL A 3 -4.97 4.10 -6.02
CA VAL A 3 -4.12 5.24 -5.70
C VAL A 3 -4.75 6.45 -6.35
N TYR A 4 -5.04 7.47 -5.56
CA TYR A 4 -5.60 8.72 -6.05
C TYR A 4 -4.48 9.71 -6.21
N CYS A 5 -4.31 10.25 -7.42
CA CYS A 5 -3.26 11.21 -7.73
C CYS A 5 -3.86 12.51 -8.27
N LEU A 6 -3.18 13.60 -7.99
CA LEU A 6 -3.47 14.95 -8.44
C LEU A 6 -2.17 15.54 -8.97
N LEU A 7 -2.10 15.84 -10.27
CA LEU A 7 -0.94 16.49 -10.90
C LEU A 7 -1.40 17.79 -11.53
N ASN A 8 -0.90 18.95 -11.07
CA ASN A 8 -1.21 20.25 -11.67
C ASN A 8 -2.71 20.56 -11.84
N LYS A 9 -3.57 19.99 -10.95
CA LYS A 9 -5.05 20.00 -10.95
C LYS A 9 -5.72 18.82 -11.67
N ASP A 10 -5.01 18.08 -12.50
CA ASP A 10 -5.53 16.88 -13.17
C ASP A 10 -5.65 15.73 -12.17
N LYS A 11 -6.80 15.04 -12.19
CA LYS A 11 -7.13 13.95 -11.28
C LYS A 11 -6.96 12.61 -11.97
N PHE A 12 -6.27 11.69 -11.30
CA PHE A 12 -6.05 10.33 -11.79
C PHE A 12 -6.46 9.33 -10.72
N LYS A 13 -7.20 8.30 -11.12
CA LYS A 13 -7.47 7.13 -10.30
C LYS A 13 -6.68 5.96 -10.87
N VAL A 14 -5.60 5.62 -10.19
CA VAL A 14 -4.70 4.55 -10.60
C VAL A 14 -5.16 3.26 -9.91
N ASN A 15 -5.65 2.32 -10.71
CA ASN A 15 -5.92 0.97 -10.25
C ASN A 15 -4.60 0.30 -9.90
N TYR A 16 -4.40 0.04 -8.61
CA TYR A 16 -3.22 -0.63 -8.10
C TYR A 16 -3.63 -1.87 -7.31
N SER A 17 -3.18 -3.01 -7.80
CA SER A 17 -3.34 -4.29 -7.12
C SER A 17 -1.94 -4.77 -6.74
N LYS A 18 -1.59 -4.82 -5.44
CA LYS A 18 -0.88 -5.97 -4.82
C LYS A 18 -0.38 -5.75 -3.38
N PHE A 19 -0.48 -6.88 -2.65
CA PHE A 19 0.24 -7.52 -1.53
C PHE A 19 1.11 -6.74 -0.52
N TYR A 20 1.22 -7.32 0.67
CA TYR A 20 2.06 -6.95 1.82
C TYR A 20 3.58 -6.93 1.50
N ASN A 21 4.01 -6.08 0.57
CA ASN A 21 5.41 -5.89 0.21
C ASN A 21 5.92 -4.57 0.81
N PRO A 22 7.07 -4.51 1.54
CA PRO A 22 7.69 -3.27 2.03
C PRO A 22 7.84 -2.17 0.99
N LEU A 23 7.86 -2.54 -0.29
CA LEU A 23 7.97 -1.63 -1.41
C LEU A 23 6.69 -1.68 -2.24
N LEU A 24 6.06 -0.53 -2.44
CA LEU A 24 4.96 -0.37 -3.38
C LEU A 24 5.49 0.29 -4.66
N LEU A 25 5.51 -0.45 -5.76
CA LEU A 25 5.85 0.08 -7.07
C LEU A 25 4.58 0.24 -7.90
N ILE A 26 4.10 1.47 -8.04
CA ILE A 26 2.85 1.81 -8.70
C ILE A 26 3.16 2.25 -10.14
N ASP A 27 2.81 1.40 -11.11
CA ASP A 27 2.90 1.73 -12.54
C ASP A 27 1.77 2.70 -12.94
N VAL A 28 2.15 3.88 -13.42
CA VAL A 28 1.24 4.91 -13.91
C VAL A 28 1.40 5.24 -15.39
N LYS A 29 2.24 4.49 -16.13
CA LYS A 29 2.58 4.78 -17.53
C LYS A 29 1.35 4.89 -18.44
N LYS A 30 0.39 3.97 -18.26
CA LYS A 30 -0.84 3.93 -19.08
C LYS A 30 -1.77 5.13 -18.87
N TYR A 31 -1.58 5.90 -17.80
CA TYR A 31 -2.42 7.07 -17.49
C TYR A 31 -1.86 8.37 -18.08
N GLN A 32 -0.69 8.33 -18.72
CA GLN A 32 -0.09 9.46 -19.44
C GLN A 32 0.00 10.75 -18.61
N MET A 33 0.41 10.62 -17.34
CA MET A 33 0.50 11.75 -16.42
C MET A 33 1.62 12.70 -16.85
N LYS A 34 1.24 13.82 -17.47
CA LYS A 34 2.16 14.80 -18.06
C LYS A 34 2.45 15.95 -17.10
N CYS A 35 3.73 16.19 -16.85
CA CYS A 35 4.24 17.30 -16.07
C CYS A 35 4.33 18.60 -16.90
N ASN A 36 4.25 19.72 -16.19
CA ASN A 36 4.63 21.05 -16.65
C ASN A 36 6.09 21.33 -16.27
N LEU A 37 6.59 22.54 -16.56
CA LEU A 37 7.91 22.97 -16.05
C LEU A 37 7.92 23.12 -14.52
N THR A 38 6.80 23.52 -13.92
CA THR A 38 6.60 23.56 -12.47
C THR A 38 5.41 22.68 -12.12
N ASN A 39 5.60 21.79 -11.15
CA ASN A 39 4.65 20.75 -10.82
C ASN A 39 4.25 20.76 -9.36
N SER A 40 2.97 20.54 -9.12
CA SER A 40 2.45 20.12 -7.82
C SER A 40 1.82 18.74 -8.00
N PHE A 41 2.35 17.76 -7.26
CA PHE A 41 1.90 16.39 -7.31
C PHE A 41 1.49 15.93 -5.91
N LEU A 42 0.23 15.53 -5.77
CA LEU A 42 -0.33 14.96 -4.55
C LEU A 42 -0.78 13.54 -4.86
N PHE A 43 -0.53 12.61 -3.95
CA PHE A 43 -1.22 11.33 -3.99
C PHE A 43 -1.62 10.86 -2.61
N PHE A 44 -2.62 9.99 -2.57
CA PHE A 44 -3.00 9.27 -1.36
C PHE A 44 -3.50 7.86 -1.67
N ILE A 45 -3.27 6.97 -0.71
CA ILE A 45 -3.66 5.57 -0.73
C ILE A 45 -4.32 5.28 0.60
N GLU A 46 -5.59 4.94 0.56
CA GLU A 46 -6.36 4.57 1.75
C GLU A 46 -6.22 3.08 2.00
N ASN A 47 -6.01 2.72 3.28
CA ASN A 47 -5.91 1.36 3.76
C ASN A 47 -4.96 0.46 2.95
N PRO A 48 -3.73 0.90 2.62
CA PRO A 48 -2.82 0.06 1.85
C PRO A 48 -2.40 -1.23 2.56
N ARG A 49 -2.53 -1.25 3.88
CA ARG A 49 -2.39 -2.44 4.72
C ARG A 49 -3.35 -2.34 5.90
N THR A 50 -3.61 -3.45 6.58
CA THR A 50 -4.55 -3.54 7.72
C THR A 50 -4.30 -2.53 8.85
N ASN A 51 -3.04 -2.14 9.07
CA ASN A 51 -2.66 -1.17 10.10
C ASN A 51 -2.15 0.16 9.53
N ILE A 52 -1.96 0.28 8.21
CA ILE A 52 -1.66 1.56 7.56
C ILE A 52 -2.97 2.11 7.03
N GLU A 53 -3.46 3.17 7.67
CA GLU A 53 -4.74 3.80 7.33
C GLU A 53 -4.60 4.69 6.10
N LEU A 54 -3.46 5.37 5.98
CA LEU A 54 -3.21 6.33 4.92
C LEU A 54 -1.73 6.36 4.58
N VAL A 55 -1.43 6.34 3.29
CA VAL A 55 -0.15 6.81 2.75
C VAL A 55 -0.46 8.03 1.92
N SER A 56 0.19 9.16 2.19
CA SER A 56 0.01 10.38 1.43
C SER A 56 1.36 11.06 1.13
N GLY A 57 1.44 11.68 -0.04
CA GLY A 57 2.64 12.37 -0.48
C GLY A 57 2.30 13.64 -1.22
N PHE A 58 3.02 14.72 -0.91
CA PHE A 58 2.92 15.99 -1.60
C PHE A 58 4.31 16.41 -2.09
N PHE A 59 4.41 16.75 -3.36
CA PHE A 59 5.66 17.05 -4.06
C PHE A 59 5.47 18.33 -4.84
N GLU A 60 6.37 19.28 -4.62
CA GLU A 60 6.55 20.42 -5.50
C GLU A 60 7.93 20.29 -6.14
N PHE A 61 7.96 20.23 -7.48
CA PHE A 61 9.20 20.09 -8.22
C PHE A 61 9.12 20.83 -9.54
N TYR A 62 10.27 21.28 -10.04
CA TYR A 62 10.37 21.97 -11.31
C TYR A 62 11.53 21.44 -12.14
N PHE A 63 11.40 21.53 -13.45
CA PHE A 63 12.47 21.24 -14.39
C PHE A 63 13.20 22.53 -14.70
N LYS A 64 14.52 22.55 -14.50
CA LYS A 64 15.36 23.72 -14.84
C LYS A 64 15.26 24.07 -16.32
N ASN A 65 15.24 23.04 -17.18
CA ASN A 65 15.05 23.12 -18.62
C ASN A 65 13.98 22.10 -19.02
N ALA A 66 13.30 22.31 -20.14
CA ALA A 66 12.38 21.32 -20.68
C ALA A 66 13.13 19.99 -20.97
N PRO A 67 12.76 18.87 -20.33
CA PRO A 67 13.42 17.59 -20.57
C PRO A 67 13.09 17.08 -21.97
N GLN A 68 14.04 16.40 -22.60
CA GLN A 68 13.81 15.73 -23.88
C GLN A 68 13.01 14.43 -23.65
N ASP A 69 12.28 13.98 -24.67
CA ASP A 69 11.33 12.87 -24.55
C ASP A 69 11.96 11.55 -24.05
N TYR A 70 13.23 11.31 -24.33
CA TYR A 70 13.97 10.11 -23.93
C TYR A 70 14.78 10.27 -22.64
N THR A 71 14.76 11.44 -22.01
CA THR A 71 15.51 11.68 -20.77
C THR A 71 14.82 11.00 -19.59
N LEU A 72 15.54 10.13 -18.88
CA LEU A 72 15.06 9.53 -17.63
C LEU A 72 15.35 10.45 -16.45
N GLY A 73 14.39 10.54 -15.54
CA GLY A 73 14.50 11.38 -14.35
C GLY A 73 13.93 10.70 -13.11
N GLN A 74 14.33 11.21 -11.95
CA GLN A 74 13.77 10.81 -10.67
C GLN A 74 13.56 12.04 -9.79
N VAL A 75 12.41 12.07 -9.12
CA VAL A 75 12.11 13.04 -8.05
C VAL A 75 12.03 12.26 -6.75
N ILE A 76 12.91 12.58 -5.80
CA ILE A 76 13.01 11.87 -4.52
C ILE A 76 12.51 12.80 -3.43
N SER A 77 11.61 12.30 -2.58
CA SER A 77 11.12 12.99 -1.39
C SER A 77 10.72 11.98 -0.32
N LYS A 78 9.88 12.43 0.62
CA LYS A 78 9.27 11.59 1.65
C LYS A 78 7.74 11.67 1.57
N THR A 79 7.09 10.60 1.98
CA THR A 79 5.64 10.49 2.13
C THR A 79 5.29 10.30 3.59
N LEU A 80 4.15 10.86 4.00
CA LEU A 80 3.56 10.60 5.30
C LEU A 80 2.85 9.24 5.27
N ILE A 81 3.06 8.45 6.30
CA ILE A 81 2.39 7.18 6.53
C ILE A 81 1.72 7.26 7.89
N SER A 82 0.39 7.19 7.88
CA SER A 82 -0.43 7.13 9.09
C SER A 82 -0.82 5.68 9.35
N TYR A 83 -0.54 5.21 10.55
CA TYR A 83 -0.81 3.84 10.95
C TYR A 83 -1.27 3.77 12.40
N SER A 84 -2.05 2.76 12.74
CA SER A 84 -2.51 2.51 14.11
C SER A 84 -1.79 1.31 14.72
N ASP A 85 -1.30 1.48 15.94
CA ASP A 85 -0.82 0.39 16.80
C ASP A 85 -1.38 0.56 18.22
N THR A 86 -1.82 -0.52 18.86
CA THR A 86 -2.29 -0.58 20.27
C THR A 86 -2.93 0.71 20.81
N ASN A 87 -3.98 1.23 20.15
CA ASN A 87 -4.73 2.44 20.54
C ASN A 87 -4.03 3.81 20.35
N GLN A 88 -2.94 3.90 19.58
CA GLN A 88 -2.29 5.15 19.23
C GLN A 88 -2.23 5.34 17.71
N SER A 89 -2.55 6.56 17.26
CA SER A 89 -2.30 7.01 15.89
C SER A 89 -0.84 7.41 15.76
N ASN A 90 -0.11 6.68 14.93
CA ASN A 90 1.29 6.93 14.65
C ASN A 90 1.47 7.50 13.25
N HIS A 91 2.52 8.30 13.09
CA HIS A 91 2.88 8.95 11.84
C HIS A 91 4.37 8.81 11.60
N GLU A 92 4.74 8.30 10.43
CA GLU A 92 6.14 8.19 10.02
C GLU A 92 6.33 8.76 8.61
N PHE A 93 7.53 9.27 8.33
CA PHE A 93 7.92 9.70 7.00
C PHE A 93 8.83 8.66 6.36
N MET A 94 8.40 8.11 5.23
CA MET A 94 9.19 7.15 4.47
C MET A 94 9.63 7.72 3.12
N PRO A 95 10.75 7.24 2.55
CA PRO A 95 11.17 7.65 1.22
C PRO A 95 10.11 7.35 0.16
N CYS A 96 10.05 8.21 -0.85
CA CYS A 96 9.24 8.02 -2.06
C CYS A 96 9.99 8.56 -3.26
N ILE A 97 9.89 7.85 -4.39
CA ILE A 97 10.57 8.17 -5.64
C ILE A 97 9.55 8.18 -6.76
N ILE A 98 9.53 9.25 -7.54
CA ILE A 98 8.73 9.37 -8.76
C ILE A 98 9.70 9.26 -9.93
N PHE A 99 9.47 8.30 -10.81
CA PHE A 99 10.27 8.10 -12.01
C PHE A 99 9.60 8.77 -13.21
N THR A 100 10.40 9.47 -14.02
CA THR A 100 9.92 10.19 -15.21
C THR A 100 10.69 9.77 -16.46
N THR A 101 10.04 9.93 -17.61
CA THR A 101 10.66 9.89 -18.94
C THR A 101 10.16 11.10 -19.72
N GLY A 102 11.08 11.99 -20.08
CA GLY A 102 10.75 13.34 -20.53
C GLY A 102 9.87 14.05 -19.51
N LEU A 103 8.72 14.53 -19.98
CA LEU A 103 7.70 15.18 -19.14
C LEU A 103 6.67 14.21 -18.54
N TYR A 104 6.81 12.89 -18.70
CA TYR A 104 5.78 11.94 -18.25
C TYR A 104 6.22 11.17 -17.02
N ILE A 105 5.35 11.10 -16.01
CA ILE A 105 5.54 10.20 -14.87
C ILE A 105 5.27 8.77 -15.34
N GLN A 106 6.20 7.87 -15.04
CA GLN A 106 6.12 6.46 -15.39
C GLN A 106 5.68 5.62 -14.20
N GLU A 107 6.33 5.81 -13.05
CA GLU A 107 6.18 4.96 -11.89
C GLU A 107 6.34 5.77 -10.60
N ILE A 108 5.70 5.29 -9.54
CA ILE A 108 5.82 5.83 -8.18
C ILE A 108 6.24 4.69 -7.26
N LEU A 109 7.41 4.82 -6.64
CA LEU A 109 7.94 3.86 -5.68
C LEU A 109 7.81 4.44 -4.26
N ILE A 110 7.10 3.72 -3.40
CA ILE A 110 6.89 4.11 -2.01
C ILE A 110 7.48 3.06 -1.10
N TYR A 111 8.29 3.50 -0.14
CA TYR A 111 8.81 2.66 0.92
C TYR A 111 7.79 2.67 2.06
N LEU A 112 7.40 1.49 2.54
CA LEU A 112 6.55 1.35 3.72
C LEU A 112 7.42 0.98 4.93
N PRO A 113 7.03 1.36 6.16
CA PRO A 113 7.71 0.91 7.36
C PRO A 113 7.85 -0.61 7.36
N PHE A 114 9.06 -1.08 7.63
CA PHE A 114 9.38 -2.48 7.86
C PHE A 114 9.65 -2.66 9.34
N GLN A 115 8.62 -3.00 10.11
CA GLN A 115 8.80 -3.46 11.48
C GLN A 115 8.40 -4.94 11.53
N SER A 116 9.38 -5.84 11.56
CA SER A 116 9.11 -7.29 11.47
C SER A 116 8.42 -7.88 12.72
N PHE A 117 8.33 -7.10 13.81
CA PHE A 117 7.80 -7.52 15.13
C PHE A 117 6.76 -6.59 15.78
N THR A 118 6.43 -5.42 15.21
CA THR A 118 5.39 -4.52 15.79
C THR A 118 4.21 -4.31 14.84
N PHE A 119 4.37 -4.66 13.56
CA PHE A 119 3.26 -4.84 12.61
C PHE A 119 2.57 -6.20 12.81
N HIS A 120 2.44 -6.67 14.05
CA HIS A 120 1.70 -7.88 14.31
C HIS A 120 0.22 -7.62 14.03
N ARG A 121 -0.24 -8.25 12.94
CA ARG A 121 -1.65 -8.64 12.73
C ARG A 121 -2.31 -9.14 14.02
N GLU A 122 -1.54 -9.72 14.93
CA GLU A 122 -1.97 -10.28 16.22
C GLU A 122 -2.86 -9.32 17.02
N LEU A 123 -2.48 -8.06 17.19
CA LEU A 123 -3.23 -7.16 18.07
C LEU A 123 -4.58 -6.72 17.48
N LYS A 124 -4.65 -6.40 16.18
CA LYS A 124 -5.91 -5.98 15.56
C LYS A 124 -6.89 -7.16 15.40
N TYR A 125 -6.40 -8.38 15.13
CA TYR A 125 -7.25 -9.60 15.13
C TYR A 125 -7.76 -9.97 16.53
N HIS A 126 -7.04 -9.62 17.59
CA HIS A 126 -7.53 -9.79 18.97
C HIS A 126 -8.75 -8.89 19.28
N PHE A 127 -8.82 -7.68 18.70
CA PHE A 127 -9.83 -6.68 19.05
C PHE A 127 -10.95 -6.47 18.02
N VAL A 128 -10.84 -6.98 16.79
CA VAL A 128 -11.94 -6.91 15.80
C VAL A 128 -13.06 -7.86 16.19
N LYS A 129 -14.30 -7.36 16.20
CA LYS A 129 -15.50 -8.16 16.45
C LYS A 129 -15.59 -9.23 15.36
N LYS A 130 -15.39 -10.48 15.77
CA LYS A 130 -15.34 -11.66 14.91
C LYS A 130 -16.69 -11.82 14.21
N ILE A 131 -16.76 -11.49 12.92
CA ILE A 131 -17.92 -11.79 12.07
C ILE A 131 -17.64 -13.16 11.44
N GLU A 132 -18.57 -14.09 11.58
CA GLU A 132 -18.50 -15.36 10.87
C GLU A 132 -18.40 -15.07 9.34
N TYR A 133 -17.63 -15.88 8.60
CA TYR A 133 -17.51 -15.80 7.14
C TYR A 133 -16.69 -14.64 6.52
N GLN A 134 -15.83 -13.94 7.27
CA GLN A 134 -14.86 -13.00 6.65
C GLN A 134 -13.44 -13.57 6.62
N CYS A 135 -12.78 -13.51 5.45
CA CYS A 135 -11.41 -13.99 5.29
C CYS A 135 -10.39 -13.05 5.93
N SER A 136 -9.55 -13.57 6.82
CA SER A 136 -8.47 -12.85 7.53
C SER A 136 -7.29 -12.44 6.63
N VAL A 137 -7.34 -12.76 5.34
CA VAL A 137 -6.27 -12.44 4.38
C VAL A 137 -6.73 -11.41 3.38
N CYS A 138 -7.85 -11.67 2.71
CA CYS A 138 -8.39 -10.77 1.68
C CYS A 138 -9.53 -9.87 2.17
N LEU A 139 -10.04 -10.07 3.40
CA LEU A 139 -11.14 -9.31 4.02
C LEU A 139 -12.48 -9.38 3.28
N GLU A 140 -12.63 -10.31 2.35
CA GLU A 140 -13.89 -10.57 1.66
C GLU A 140 -14.80 -11.48 2.50
N GLU A 141 -16.11 -11.24 2.42
CA GLU A 141 -17.14 -12.09 3.02
C GLU A 141 -17.40 -13.31 2.12
N LYS A 142 -16.90 -14.48 2.52
CA LYS A 142 -17.01 -15.74 1.78
C LYS A 142 -16.77 -16.95 2.68
N PRO A 143 -17.10 -18.18 2.24
CA PRO A 143 -16.80 -19.38 3.01
C PRO A 143 -15.32 -19.43 3.42
N CYS A 144 -15.08 -19.55 4.72
CA CYS A 144 -13.75 -19.55 5.31
C CYS A 144 -13.56 -20.78 6.19
N ILE A 145 -12.32 -21.25 6.24
CA ILE A 145 -11.88 -22.36 7.08
C ILE A 145 -11.06 -21.77 8.23
N ASN A 146 -11.30 -22.26 9.44
CA ASN A 146 -10.48 -21.91 10.59
C ASN A 146 -9.17 -22.71 10.53
N VAL A 147 -8.02 -22.03 10.51
CA VAL A 147 -6.70 -22.66 10.32
C VAL A 147 -6.03 -23.15 11.62
N HIS A 148 -6.72 -23.11 12.76
CA HIS A 148 -6.22 -23.62 14.06
C HIS A 148 -7.29 -24.32 14.90
N GLN A 149 -8.08 -25.22 14.31
CA GLN A 149 -9.00 -26.10 15.05
C GLN A 149 -9.85 -25.40 16.13
N ASN A 150 -10.33 -24.18 15.86
CA ASN A 150 -11.12 -23.34 16.78
C ASN A 150 -10.38 -22.80 18.02
N GLN A 151 -9.08 -23.03 18.18
CA GLN A 151 -8.27 -22.40 19.23
C GLN A 151 -8.18 -20.88 19.02
N TYR A 152 -8.12 -20.47 17.76
CA TYR A 152 -8.09 -19.08 17.32
C TYR A 152 -9.15 -18.88 16.23
N ASN A 153 -9.79 -17.71 16.13
CA ASN A 153 -10.74 -17.44 15.05
C ASN A 153 -10.04 -16.88 13.80
N HIS A 154 -9.07 -17.63 13.28
CA HIS A 154 -8.31 -17.27 12.08
C HIS A 154 -8.96 -17.92 10.86
N CYS A 155 -10.04 -17.30 10.40
CA CYS A 155 -10.80 -17.77 9.24
C CYS A 155 -10.11 -17.32 7.95
N VAL A 156 -9.78 -18.26 7.07
CA VAL A 156 -9.13 -17.99 5.77
C VAL A 156 -9.94 -18.65 4.66
N CYS A 157 -10.18 -17.95 3.56
CA CYS A 157 -10.88 -18.53 2.41
C CYS A 157 -10.02 -19.55 1.66
N SER A 158 -10.68 -20.40 0.86
CA SER A 158 -10.03 -21.39 -0.02
C SER A 158 -8.96 -20.78 -0.94
N ASP A 159 -9.23 -19.59 -1.50
CA ASP A 159 -8.29 -18.98 -2.46
C ASP A 159 -7.01 -18.46 -1.79
N CYS A 160 -7.13 -18.07 -0.52
CA CYS A 160 -6.01 -17.57 0.26
C CYS A 160 -5.23 -18.72 0.89
N ILE A 161 -5.90 -19.76 1.38
CA ILE A 161 -5.24 -20.92 2.01
C ILE A 161 -4.34 -21.66 1.02
N LEU A 162 -4.74 -21.76 -0.25
CA LEU A 162 -3.91 -22.39 -1.30
C LEU A 162 -2.65 -21.60 -1.67
N LYS A 163 -2.55 -20.35 -1.23
CA LYS A 163 -1.37 -19.47 -1.46
C LYS A 163 -0.49 -19.37 -0.22
N ILE A 164 -0.88 -20.05 0.85
CA ILE A 164 -0.17 -20.08 2.11
C ILE A 164 0.56 -21.41 2.17
N GLU A 165 1.83 -21.38 2.59
CA GLU A 165 2.63 -22.58 2.83
C GLU A 165 2.16 -23.23 4.14
N ASP A 166 3.03 -23.33 5.14
CA ASP A 166 2.74 -24.13 6.35
C ASP A 166 2.37 -23.28 7.56
N THR A 167 2.42 -21.96 7.41
CA THR A 167 2.26 -21.01 8.53
C THR A 167 1.04 -20.13 8.36
N CYS A 168 0.28 -19.97 9.43
CA CYS A 168 -0.91 -19.14 9.43
C CYS A 168 -0.56 -17.69 9.08
N PRO A 169 -1.25 -17.06 8.12
CA PRO A 169 -0.93 -15.71 7.70
C PRO A 169 -1.29 -14.67 8.78
N VAL A 170 -2.06 -15.07 9.79
CA VAL A 170 -2.51 -14.21 10.90
C VAL A 170 -1.52 -14.25 12.06
N CYS A 171 -1.18 -15.43 12.58
CA CYS A 171 -0.33 -15.59 13.77
C CYS A 171 1.02 -16.29 13.51
N ARG A 172 1.32 -16.69 12.28
CA ARG A 172 2.58 -17.36 11.86
C ARG A 172 2.90 -18.69 12.56
N LEU A 173 1.98 -19.22 13.36
CA LEU A 173 2.05 -20.59 13.88
C LEU A 173 1.76 -21.58 12.77
N ALA A 174 2.23 -22.82 12.94
CA ALA A 174 1.87 -23.91 12.05
C ALA A 174 0.33 -24.02 11.93
N ILE A 175 -0.15 -24.23 10.70
CA ILE A 175 -1.56 -24.51 10.44
C ILE A 175 -1.86 -25.93 10.95
N VAL A 176 -2.97 -26.09 11.68
CA VAL A 176 -3.37 -27.36 12.35
C VAL A 176 -4.83 -27.69 12.07
#